data_AF-A0A7X8RFQ7-F1
#
_entry.id   AF-A0A7X8RFQ7-F1
#
_cell.length_a   1.000
_cell.length_b   1.000
_cell.length_c   1.000
_cell.angle_alpha   90.00
_cell.angle_beta   90.00
_cell.angle_gamma   90.00
#
_symmetry.space_group_name_H-M   'P 1'
#
loop_
_entity.id
_entity.type
_entity.pdbx_description
1 polymer ?
#
loop_
_entity_poly.entity_id
_entity_poly.type
_entity_poly.pdbx_seq_one_letter_code
_entity_poly.pdbx_strand_id
1 'polypeptide(L)'
;MSNDHQELATREKRAASRLDLGGRLWFFVGALVFYVISLVLPQAGSVRGYEVLLQTSAADDAGIKITEYVYAILIFLGIGVLTTLTLLTRRLAVAIPAWMLTTVGLAYSVFAMWLRQTRSSADDGVEMNLGFWISLLAVVLAFLGYATTIFRRNPEQEQLAQARAASDNLDVVGRMQQQANISAAENPLLVDDRRSRATERHKKD
;
A
#
# COMPACT_ATOMS: atom_id res chain seq x y z
N MET A 1 14.11 -29.91 -20.55
CA MET A 1 13.91 -29.98 -19.09
C MET A 1 14.42 -28.75 -18.34
N SER A 2 15.65 -28.25 -18.50
CA SER A 2 16.05 -27.00 -17.76
C SER A 2 15.32 -25.73 -18.24
N ASN A 3 14.97 -25.68 -19.53
CA ASN A 3 14.34 -24.51 -20.14
C ASN A 3 12.89 -24.29 -19.63
N ASP A 4 12.15 -25.38 -19.39
CA ASP A 4 10.75 -25.33 -18.93
C ASP A 4 10.65 -24.77 -17.50
N HIS A 5 11.58 -25.15 -16.60
CA HIS A 5 11.64 -24.61 -15.23
C HIS A 5 12.00 -23.13 -15.21
N GLN A 6 12.95 -22.69 -16.04
CA GLN A 6 13.32 -21.27 -16.14
C GLN A 6 12.17 -20.43 -16.73
N GLU A 7 11.45 -20.96 -17.72
CA GLU A 7 10.29 -20.29 -18.30
C GLU A 7 9.14 -20.15 -17.30
N LEU A 8 8.83 -21.21 -16.55
CA LEU A 8 7.82 -21.18 -15.48
C LEU A 8 8.17 -20.17 -14.39
N ALA A 9 9.41 -20.19 -13.88
CA ALA A 9 9.87 -19.24 -12.87
C ALA A 9 9.79 -17.78 -13.37
N THR A 10 10.10 -17.54 -14.64
CA THR A 10 10.02 -16.20 -15.24
C THR A 10 8.58 -15.73 -15.37
N ARG A 11 7.66 -16.61 -15.78
CA ARG A 11 6.22 -16.32 -15.86
C ARG A 11 5.64 -16.00 -14.48
N GLU A 12 6.02 -16.75 -13.45
CA GLU A 12 5.59 -16.52 -12.07
C GLU A 12 6.09 -15.19 -11.52
N LYS A 13 7.36 -14.87 -11.75
CA LYS A 13 7.94 -13.57 -11.37
C LYS A 13 7.22 -12.41 -12.06
N ARG A 14 6.86 -12.60 -13.33
CA ARG A 14 6.10 -11.60 -14.10
C ARG A 14 4.68 -11.43 -13.56
N ALA A 15 3.98 -12.51 -13.25
CA ALA A 15 2.65 -12.46 -12.63
C ALA A 15 2.68 -11.79 -11.25
N ALA A 16 3.73 -12.06 -10.45
CA ALA A 16 3.93 -11.42 -9.16
C ALA A 16 4.28 -9.93 -9.23
N SER A 17 4.81 -9.46 -10.35
CA SER A 17 5.16 -8.04 -10.54
C SER A 17 3.97 -7.16 -10.93
N ARG A 18 2.82 -7.75 -11.28
CA ARG A 18 1.61 -7.02 -11.68
C ARG A 18 0.71 -6.76 -10.48
N LEU A 19 0.21 -5.53 -10.39
CA LEU A 19 -0.80 -5.11 -9.43
C LEU A 19 -2.19 -5.31 -10.05
N ASP A 20 -3.03 -6.11 -9.39
CA ASP A 20 -4.44 -6.20 -9.74
C ASP A 20 -5.25 -5.12 -9.00
N LEU A 21 -5.78 -4.15 -9.76
CA LEU A 21 -6.60 -3.08 -9.20
C LEU A 21 -8.07 -3.51 -9.04
N GLY A 22 -8.57 -4.48 -9.82
CA GLY A 22 -9.95 -4.94 -9.83
C GLY A 22 -10.99 -3.82 -9.65
N GLY A 23 -12.00 -4.06 -8.79
CA GLY A 23 -13.00 -3.05 -8.40
C GLY A 23 -12.48 -1.92 -7.50
N ARG A 24 -11.22 -1.97 -7.03
CA ARG A 24 -10.61 -0.91 -6.21
C ARG A 24 -10.02 0.22 -7.04
N LEU A 25 -10.04 0.10 -8.37
CA LEU A 25 -9.61 1.16 -9.29
C LEU A 25 -10.25 2.52 -8.96
N TRP A 26 -11.51 2.51 -8.50
CA TRP A 26 -12.23 3.71 -8.09
C TRP A 26 -11.58 4.49 -6.94
N PHE A 27 -10.89 3.82 -6.01
CA PHE A 27 -10.15 4.52 -4.95
C PHE A 27 -9.03 5.38 -5.53
N PHE A 28 -8.27 4.84 -6.48
CA PHE A 28 -7.16 5.55 -7.12
C PHE A 28 -7.63 6.67 -8.04
N VAL A 29 -8.69 6.41 -8.82
CA VAL A 29 -9.29 7.45 -9.67
C VAL A 29 -9.88 8.57 -8.82
N GLY A 30 -10.65 8.23 -7.77
CA GLY A 30 -11.19 9.20 -6.84
C GLY A 30 -10.09 10.01 -6.15
N ALA A 31 -9.04 9.35 -5.67
CA ALA A 31 -7.88 10.02 -5.07
C ALA A 31 -7.22 11.01 -6.06
N LEU A 32 -7.01 10.59 -7.31
CA LEU A 32 -6.40 11.45 -8.32
C LEU A 32 -7.29 12.66 -8.65
N VAL A 33 -8.61 12.45 -8.79
CA VAL A 33 -9.58 13.52 -9.07
C VAL A 33 -9.62 14.52 -7.91
N PHE A 34 -9.77 14.04 -6.67
CA PHE A 34 -9.76 14.92 -5.50
C PHE A 34 -8.43 15.65 -5.35
N TYR A 35 -7.30 14.99 -5.62
CA TYR A 35 -6.00 15.65 -5.63
C TYR A 35 -5.94 16.80 -6.64
N VAL A 36 -6.34 16.58 -7.89
CA VAL A 36 -6.36 17.64 -8.91
C VAL A 36 -7.29 18.79 -8.53
N ILE A 37 -8.47 18.48 -7.98
CA ILE A 37 -9.40 19.50 -7.47
C ILE A 37 -8.74 20.30 -6.34
N SER A 38 -8.07 19.64 -5.40
CA SER A 38 -7.42 20.30 -4.27
C SER A 38 -6.34 21.32 -4.69
N LEU A 39 -5.67 21.10 -5.82
CA LEU A 39 -4.63 22.01 -6.33
C LEU A 39 -5.17 23.39 -6.71
N VAL A 40 -6.39 23.46 -7.22
CA VAL A 40 -6.99 24.74 -7.66
C VAL A 40 -7.77 25.42 -6.54
N LEU A 41 -8.08 24.70 -5.46
CA LEU A 41 -8.79 25.25 -4.32
C LEU A 41 -7.84 25.98 -3.36
N PRO A 42 -8.37 26.95 -2.58
CA PRO A 42 -7.64 27.56 -1.49
C PRO A 42 -7.26 26.49 -0.45
N GLN A 43 -5.97 26.39 -0.18
CA GLN A 43 -5.40 25.50 0.83
C GLN A 43 -5.32 26.21 2.19
N ALA A 44 -4.99 27.50 2.15
CA ALA A 44 -4.57 28.30 3.29
C ALA A 44 -4.78 29.78 2.95
N GLY A 45 -5.71 30.47 3.64
CA GLY A 45 -6.11 31.83 3.24
C GLY A 45 -6.58 31.87 1.78
N SER A 46 -6.06 32.80 0.98
CA SER A 46 -6.32 32.88 -0.46
C SER A 46 -5.39 32.01 -1.33
N VAL A 47 -4.37 31.38 -0.74
CA VAL A 47 -3.34 30.63 -1.47
C VAL A 47 -3.87 29.28 -1.91
N ARG A 48 -3.70 28.97 -3.20
CA ARG A 48 -4.16 27.73 -3.82
C ARG A 48 -3.17 26.59 -3.62
N GLY A 49 -3.65 25.34 -3.69
CA GLY A 49 -2.81 24.16 -3.51
C GLY A 49 -1.60 24.08 -4.46
N TYR A 50 -1.72 24.52 -5.72
CA TYR A 50 -0.57 24.56 -6.65
C TYR A 50 0.47 25.61 -6.26
N GLU A 51 0.06 26.72 -5.65
CA GLU A 51 0.94 27.81 -5.21
C GLU A 51 1.80 27.36 -4.04
N VAL A 52 1.21 26.56 -3.15
CA VAL A 52 1.93 25.85 -2.07
C VAL A 52 2.89 24.82 -2.66
N LEU A 53 2.46 24.01 -3.63
CA LEU A 53 3.31 22.97 -4.22
C LEU A 53 4.53 23.56 -4.95
N LEU A 54 4.34 24.64 -5.70
CA LEU A 54 5.38 25.30 -6.47
C LEU A 54 6.20 26.30 -5.66
N GLN A 55 5.87 26.50 -4.36
CA GLN A 55 6.56 27.46 -3.48
C GLN A 55 6.63 28.86 -4.11
N THR A 56 5.48 29.33 -4.61
CA THR A 56 5.39 30.68 -5.19
C THR A 56 5.48 31.75 -4.11
N SER A 57 5.83 32.99 -4.48
CA SER A 57 5.91 34.11 -3.53
C SER A 57 4.63 34.31 -2.72
N ALA A 58 3.46 34.05 -3.32
CA ALA A 58 2.17 34.12 -2.62
C ALA A 58 2.07 33.14 -1.43
N ALA A 59 2.71 31.96 -1.50
CA ALA A 59 2.74 30.99 -0.41
C ALA A 59 3.70 31.42 0.70
N ASP A 60 4.83 32.02 0.35
CA ASP A 60 5.78 32.57 1.34
C ASP A 60 5.18 33.78 2.07
N ASP A 61 4.53 34.68 1.34
CA ASP A 61 3.85 35.86 1.89
C ASP A 61 2.70 35.47 2.82
N ALA A 62 2.01 34.35 2.55
CA ALA A 62 0.95 33.82 3.40
C ALA A 62 1.47 33.02 4.61
N GLY A 63 2.79 32.94 4.82
CA GLY A 63 3.37 32.29 6.00
C GLY A 63 3.23 30.77 6.02
N ILE A 64 3.13 30.13 4.85
CA ILE A 64 3.10 28.67 4.73
C ILE A 64 4.37 28.07 5.33
N LYS A 65 4.20 27.07 6.20
CA LYS A 65 5.34 26.45 6.91
C LYS A 65 5.93 25.29 6.13
N ILE A 66 7.18 24.97 6.47
CA ILE A 66 7.90 23.83 5.89
C ILE A 66 7.13 22.51 5.98
N THR A 67 6.32 22.34 7.03
CA THR A 67 5.49 21.14 7.18
C THR A 67 4.46 21.00 6.05
N GLU A 68 3.85 22.10 5.63
CA GLU A 68 2.84 22.10 4.57
C GLU A 68 3.49 21.91 3.19
N TYR A 69 4.68 22.47 2.98
CA TYR A 69 5.48 22.22 1.78
C TYR A 69 5.90 20.75 1.65
N VAL A 70 6.38 20.14 2.74
CA VAL A 70 6.72 18.70 2.76
C VAL A 70 5.48 17.86 2.46
N TYR A 71 4.34 18.17 3.08
CA TYR A 71 3.07 17.50 2.79
C TYR A 71 2.66 17.62 1.31
N ALA A 72 2.73 18.81 0.72
CA ALA A 72 2.38 19.04 -0.67
C ALA A 72 3.27 18.23 -1.62
N ILE A 73 4.58 18.17 -1.36
CA ILE A 73 5.54 17.38 -2.15
C ILE A 73 5.25 15.88 -2.02
N LEU A 74 4.99 15.39 -0.80
CA LEU A 74 4.66 13.98 -0.57
C LEU A 74 3.41 13.55 -1.33
N ILE A 75 2.35 14.35 -1.31
CA ILE A 75 1.11 14.05 -2.04
C ILE A 75 1.31 14.18 -3.55
N PHE A 76 2.03 15.19 -4.02
CA PHE A 76 2.32 15.32 -5.45
C PHE A 76 3.06 14.09 -5.98
N LEU A 77 4.13 13.66 -5.30
CA LEU A 77 4.90 12.50 -5.73
C LEU A 77 4.12 11.19 -5.54
N GLY A 78 3.40 11.05 -4.42
CA GLY A 78 2.62 9.84 -4.11
C GLY A 78 1.38 9.66 -5.00
N ILE A 79 0.52 10.67 -5.07
CA ILE A 79 -0.74 10.63 -5.83
C ILE A 79 -0.55 11.15 -7.25
N GLY A 80 -0.06 12.38 -7.40
CA GLY A 80 0.06 13.03 -8.72
C GLY A 80 0.95 12.25 -9.69
N VAL A 81 2.11 11.78 -9.24
CA VAL A 81 3.10 11.08 -10.08
C VAL A 81 2.97 9.57 -9.98
N LEU A 82 3.27 8.97 -8.81
CA LEU A 82 3.41 7.52 -8.71
C LEU A 82 2.07 6.78 -8.76
N THR A 83 0.97 7.35 -8.25
CA THR A 83 -0.36 6.73 -8.40
C THR A 83 -0.82 6.76 -9.85
N THR A 84 -0.63 7.89 -10.55
CA THR A 84 -0.86 7.96 -12.00
C THR A 84 -0.01 6.94 -12.76
N LEU A 85 1.27 6.82 -12.44
CA LEU A 85 2.16 5.82 -13.04
C LEU A 85 1.74 4.40 -12.69
N THR A 86 1.21 4.17 -11.49
CA THR A 86 0.65 2.87 -11.06
C THR A 86 -0.58 2.51 -11.90
N LEU A 87 -1.48 3.47 -12.17
CA LEU A 87 -2.66 3.25 -13.00
C LEU A 87 -2.28 2.90 -14.45
N LEU A 88 -1.26 3.55 -14.99
CA LEU A 88 -0.75 3.32 -16.35
C LEU A 88 0.00 1.98 -16.46
N THR A 89 0.92 1.70 -15.53
CA THR A 89 1.83 0.56 -15.64
C THR A 89 1.31 -0.71 -14.98
N ARG A 90 0.43 -0.56 -13.98
CA ARG A 90 -0.06 -1.64 -13.10
C ARG A 90 1.07 -2.49 -12.52
N ARG A 91 2.20 -1.87 -12.19
CA ARG A 91 3.38 -2.55 -11.63
C ARG A 91 3.46 -2.37 -10.13
N LEU A 92 3.66 -3.49 -9.42
CA LEU A 92 3.83 -3.49 -7.97
C LEU A 92 5.06 -2.68 -7.53
N ALA A 93 6.14 -2.71 -8.33
CA ALA A 93 7.35 -1.94 -8.08
C ALA A 93 7.12 -0.41 -8.06
N VAL A 94 6.08 0.09 -8.73
CA VAL A 94 5.67 1.50 -8.70
C VAL A 94 4.65 1.74 -7.58
N ALA A 95 3.76 0.78 -7.35
CA ALA A 95 2.72 0.87 -6.32
C ALA A 95 3.29 0.93 -4.90
N ILE A 96 4.35 0.17 -4.59
CA ILE A 96 4.98 0.16 -3.27
C ILE A 96 5.50 1.55 -2.86
N PRO A 97 6.34 2.25 -3.65
CA PRO A 97 6.80 3.59 -3.26
C PRO A 97 5.64 4.61 -3.24
N ALA A 98 4.64 4.48 -4.13
CA ALA A 98 3.43 5.31 -4.06
C ALA A 98 2.68 5.14 -2.73
N TRP A 99 2.56 3.89 -2.26
CA TRP A 99 1.94 3.58 -0.98
C TRP A 99 2.75 4.11 0.21
N MET A 100 4.08 4.02 0.15
CA MET A 100 4.93 4.58 1.21
C MET A 100 4.78 6.09 1.31
N LEU A 101 4.82 6.81 0.17
CA LEU A 101 4.64 8.27 0.16
C LEU A 101 3.25 8.70 0.62
N THR A 102 2.20 7.99 0.21
CA THR A 102 0.84 8.30 0.66
C THR A 102 0.63 7.99 2.15
N THR A 103 1.26 6.93 2.67
CA THR A 103 1.25 6.61 4.11
C THR A 103 1.96 7.69 4.93
N VAL A 104 3.17 8.09 4.52
CA VAL A 104 3.93 9.18 5.17
C VAL A 104 3.18 10.51 5.04
N GLY A 105 2.62 10.81 3.86
CA GLY A 105 1.82 12.00 3.61
C GLY A 105 0.58 12.08 4.50
N LEU A 106 -0.10 10.94 4.76
CA LEU A 106 -1.22 10.87 5.68
C LEU A 106 -0.79 11.17 7.12
N ALA A 107 0.31 10.59 7.60
CA ALA A 107 0.85 10.93 8.92
C ALA A 107 1.23 12.42 9.02
N TYR A 108 1.82 12.97 7.95
CA TYR A 108 2.21 14.36 7.87
C TYR A 108 1.01 15.31 7.85
N SER A 109 -0.12 14.89 7.27
CA SER A 109 -1.38 15.67 7.31
C SER A 109 -1.87 15.88 8.74
N VAL A 110 -1.84 14.82 9.56
CA VAL A 110 -2.21 14.87 10.98
C VAL A 110 -1.23 15.75 11.74
N PHE A 111 0.06 15.60 11.47
CA PHE A 111 1.09 16.43 12.10
C PHE A 111 0.95 17.92 11.75
N ALA A 112 0.68 18.25 10.49
CA ALA A 112 0.43 19.61 10.04
C ALA A 112 -0.84 20.22 10.66
N MET A 113 -1.91 19.43 10.78
CA MET A 113 -3.13 19.82 11.49
C MET A 113 -2.84 20.13 12.95
N TRP A 114 -2.15 19.22 13.64
CA TRP A 114 -1.81 19.39 15.05
C TRP A 114 -0.93 20.63 15.28
N LEU A 115 0.11 20.82 14.46
CA LEU A 115 1.01 21.98 14.55
C LEU A 115 0.30 23.31 14.24
N ARG A 116 -0.79 23.30 13.48
CA ARG A 116 -1.64 24.48 13.27
C ARG A 116 -2.54 24.75 14.47
N GLN A 117 -3.08 23.71 15.10
CA GLN A 117 -3.93 23.84 16.29
C GLN A 117 -3.18 24.33 17.54
N THR A 118 -1.88 24.05 17.65
CA THR A 118 -1.06 24.49 18.79
C THR A 118 -0.55 25.94 18.67
N ARG A 119 -0.85 26.65 17.58
CA ARG A 119 -0.47 28.06 17.43
C ARG A 119 -1.39 28.94 18.27
N SER A 120 -0.82 29.97 18.88
CA SER A 120 -1.58 31.02 19.59
C SER A 120 -2.55 31.67 18.61
N SER A 121 -3.85 31.59 18.92
CA SER A 121 -4.98 31.89 18.05
C SER A 121 -5.17 33.38 17.68
N ALA A 122 -4.12 34.20 17.72
CA ALA A 122 -4.26 35.65 17.80
C ALA A 122 -4.02 36.45 16.50
N ASP A 123 -3.32 35.95 15.47
CA ASP A 123 -3.06 36.83 14.30
C ASP A 123 -2.65 36.18 12.96
N ASP A 124 -2.51 34.85 12.85
CA ASP A 124 -1.92 34.26 11.64
C ASP A 124 -2.89 34.14 10.45
N GLY A 125 -4.21 34.34 10.60
CA GLY A 125 -5.17 34.44 9.48
C GLY A 125 -5.29 33.25 8.51
N VAL A 126 -4.51 32.18 8.69
CA VAL A 126 -4.46 31.05 7.75
C VAL A 126 -5.36 29.91 8.23
N GLU A 127 -6.66 30.03 8.00
CA GLU A 127 -7.59 28.93 8.25
C GLU A 127 -7.34 27.73 7.32
N MET A 128 -7.67 26.54 7.81
CA MET A 128 -7.59 25.31 7.03
C MET A 128 -8.77 25.27 6.04
N ASN A 129 -8.49 25.60 4.78
CA ASN A 129 -9.53 25.74 3.78
C ASN A 129 -9.91 24.41 3.14
N LEU A 130 -10.98 24.47 2.34
CA LEU A 130 -11.58 23.31 1.69
C LEU A 130 -10.59 22.54 0.80
N GLY A 131 -9.58 23.20 0.22
CA GLY A 131 -8.51 22.55 -0.54
C GLY A 131 -7.75 21.52 0.30
N PHE A 132 -7.43 21.84 1.56
CA PHE A 132 -6.74 20.91 2.44
C PHE A 132 -7.60 19.68 2.77
N TRP A 133 -8.87 19.89 3.09
CA TRP A 133 -9.77 18.78 3.41
C TRP A 133 -9.98 17.86 2.20
N ILE A 134 -10.04 18.41 1.00
CA ILE A 134 -10.09 17.61 -0.23
C ILE A 134 -8.78 16.86 -0.46
N SER A 135 -7.61 17.48 -0.23
CA SER A 135 -6.33 16.76 -0.37
C SER A 135 -6.13 15.68 0.69
N LEU A 136 -6.65 15.90 1.90
CA LEU A 136 -6.72 14.88 2.95
C LEU A 136 -7.61 13.70 2.54
N LEU A 137 -8.78 13.97 1.97
CA LEU A 137 -9.64 12.92 1.43
C LEU A 137 -8.93 12.14 0.31
N ALA A 138 -8.22 12.82 -0.57
CA ALA A 138 -7.44 12.20 -1.63
C ALA A 138 -6.38 11.23 -1.08
N VAL A 139 -5.60 11.64 -0.08
CA VAL A 139 -4.57 10.78 0.51
C VAL A 139 -5.16 9.60 1.28
N VAL A 140 -6.29 9.79 1.97
CA VAL A 140 -7.01 8.69 2.63
C VAL A 140 -7.50 7.65 1.61
N LEU A 141 -8.10 8.09 0.50
CA LEU A 141 -8.54 7.18 -0.55
C LEU A 141 -7.38 6.43 -1.20
N ALA A 142 -6.27 7.13 -1.48
CA ALA A 142 -5.06 6.48 -2.01
C ALA A 142 -4.50 5.45 -1.03
N PHE A 143 -4.39 5.81 0.25
CA PHE A 143 -3.91 4.91 1.31
C PHE A 143 -4.79 3.66 1.41
N LEU A 144 -6.12 3.80 1.47
CA LEU A 144 -7.06 2.67 1.52
C LEU A 144 -6.98 1.82 0.24
N GLY A 145 -6.88 2.46 -0.93
CA GLY A 145 -6.70 1.77 -2.20
C GLY A 145 -5.45 0.91 -2.19
N TYR A 146 -4.30 1.46 -1.79
CA TYR A 146 -3.05 0.70 -1.70
C TYR A 146 -3.07 -0.37 -0.61
N ALA A 147 -3.50 -0.06 0.60
CA ALA A 147 -3.57 -1.02 1.70
C ALA A 147 -4.47 -2.22 1.36
N THR A 148 -5.56 -2.00 0.63
CA THR A 148 -6.47 -3.10 0.23
C THR A 148 -6.02 -3.87 -1.01
N THR A 149 -5.13 -3.32 -1.84
CA THR A 149 -4.64 -3.95 -3.07
C THR A 149 -3.28 -4.64 -2.93
N ILE A 150 -2.30 -4.00 -2.29
CA ILE A 150 -0.90 -4.49 -2.24
C ILE A 150 -0.78 -5.82 -1.50
N PHE A 151 -1.58 -6.04 -0.45
CA PHE A 151 -1.55 -7.27 0.35
C PHE A 151 -2.40 -8.42 -0.21
N ARG A 152 -3.08 -8.22 -1.35
CA ARG A 152 -3.90 -9.28 -1.95
C ARG A 152 -3.08 -10.16 -2.89
N ARG A 153 -3.36 -11.46 -2.85
CA ARG A 153 -2.86 -12.39 -3.87
C ARG A 153 -3.52 -12.06 -5.21
N ASN A 154 -2.71 -12.01 -6.26
CA ASN A 154 -3.19 -11.84 -7.62
C ASN A 154 -3.95 -13.12 -8.02
N PRO A 155 -5.17 -13.04 -8.62
CA PRO A 155 -5.89 -14.22 -9.08
C PRO A 155 -5.07 -15.12 -10.01
N GLU A 156 -4.17 -14.56 -10.83
CA GLU A 156 -3.25 -15.37 -11.63
C GLU A 156 -2.25 -16.16 -10.77
N GLN A 157 -1.79 -15.60 -9.66
CA GLN A 157 -0.94 -16.33 -8.71
C GLN A 157 -1.72 -17.44 -8.01
N GLU A 158 -3.00 -17.22 -7.70
CA GLU A 158 -3.85 -18.25 -7.10
C GLU A 158 -4.11 -19.39 -8.09
N GLN A 159 -4.40 -19.08 -9.36
CA GLN A 159 -4.56 -20.09 -10.40
C GLN A 159 -3.27 -20.88 -10.63
N LEU A 160 -2.11 -20.22 -10.66
CA LEU A 160 -0.81 -20.90 -10.76
C LEU A 160 -0.53 -21.77 -9.53
N ALA A 161 -0.86 -21.31 -8.33
CA ALA A 161 -0.72 -22.09 -7.10
C ALA A 161 -1.66 -23.31 -7.08
N GLN A 162 -2.90 -23.16 -7.55
CA GLN A 162 -3.86 -24.25 -7.69
C GLN A 162 -3.41 -25.25 -8.77
N ALA A 163 -2.93 -24.77 -9.91
CA ALA A 163 -2.37 -25.62 -10.96
C ALA A 163 -1.16 -26.42 -10.45
N ARG A 164 -0.28 -25.81 -9.65
CA ARG A 164 0.82 -26.53 -8.98
C ARG A 164 0.31 -27.55 -7.96
N ALA A 165 -0.72 -27.22 -7.19
CA ALA A 165 -1.30 -28.16 -6.22
C ALA A 165 -1.99 -29.36 -6.90
N ALA A 166 -2.56 -29.15 -8.09
CA ALA A 166 -3.19 -30.20 -8.89
C ALA A 166 -2.16 -31.02 -9.70
N SER A 167 -1.01 -30.45 -10.05
CA SER A 167 0.07 -31.18 -10.69
C SER A 167 0.90 -31.94 -9.65
N ASP A 168 0.98 -33.26 -9.78
CA ASP A 168 1.84 -34.14 -8.98
C ASP A 168 3.33 -33.99 -9.37
N ASN A 169 3.82 -32.76 -9.39
CA ASN A 169 5.14 -32.39 -9.84
C ASN A 169 5.89 -31.74 -8.68
N LEU A 170 6.04 -32.52 -7.61
CA LEU A 170 6.89 -32.14 -6.50
C LEU A 170 8.34 -32.11 -6.98
N ASP A 171 8.99 -30.96 -6.82
CA ASP A 171 10.42 -30.81 -7.01
C ASP A 171 11.18 -31.85 -6.16
N VAL A 172 12.45 -32.12 -6.45
CA VAL A 172 13.29 -33.05 -5.68
C VAL A 172 13.20 -32.76 -4.18
N VAL A 173 13.20 -31.49 -3.78
CA VAL A 173 13.02 -31.08 -2.38
C VAL A 173 11.61 -31.42 -1.87
N GLY A 174 10.57 -31.19 -2.67
CA GLY A 174 9.19 -31.53 -2.31
C GLY A 174 8.99 -33.04 -2.15
N ARG A 175 9.58 -33.85 -3.04
CA ARG A 175 9.60 -35.32 -2.91
C ARG A 175 10.37 -35.76 -1.69
N MET A 176 11.54 -35.19 -1.42
CA MET A 176 12.34 -35.51 -0.23
C MET A 176 11.62 -35.10 1.06
N GLN A 177 10.91 -33.96 1.08
CA GLN A 177 10.08 -33.55 2.22
C GLN A 177 8.86 -34.45 2.41
N GLN A 178 8.20 -34.85 1.33
CA GLN A 178 7.07 -35.78 1.40
C GLN A 178 7.54 -37.15 1.88
N GLN A 179 8.65 -37.65 1.36
CA GLN A 179 9.25 -38.92 1.74
C GLN A 179 9.77 -38.88 3.20
N ALA A 180 10.31 -37.75 3.64
CA ALA A 180 10.67 -37.50 5.05
C ALA A 180 9.44 -37.40 5.96
N ASN A 181 8.33 -36.83 5.50
CA ASN A 181 7.07 -36.81 6.26
C ASN A 181 6.45 -38.21 6.36
N ILE A 182 6.51 -39.01 5.30
CA ILE A 182 6.06 -40.41 5.31
C ILE A 182 6.92 -41.23 6.29
N SER A 183 8.25 -41.10 6.22
CA SER A 183 9.14 -41.80 7.15
C SER A 183 9.01 -41.32 8.59
N ALA A 184 8.67 -40.05 8.82
CA ALA A 184 8.35 -39.53 10.15
C ALA A 184 7.01 -40.08 10.68
N ALA A 185 6.01 -40.27 9.83
CA ALA A 185 4.73 -40.88 10.21
C ALA A 185 4.87 -42.36 10.61
N GLU A 186 5.80 -43.07 9.98
CA GLU A 186 6.15 -44.46 10.35
C GLU A 186 7.10 -44.54 11.56
N ASN A 187 7.71 -43.41 11.97
CA ASN A 187 8.64 -43.37 13.09
C ASN A 187 7.89 -43.09 14.41
N PRO A 188 7.78 -44.07 15.32
CA PRO A 188 7.04 -43.91 16.58
C PRO A 188 7.63 -42.85 17.52
N LEU A 189 8.88 -42.42 17.30
CA LEU A 189 9.53 -41.35 18.07
C LEU A 189 9.18 -39.94 17.59
N LEU A 190 8.63 -39.79 16.37
CA LEU A 190 8.30 -38.50 15.75
C LEU A 190 6.79 -38.20 15.70
N VAL A 191 5.96 -39.13 16.19
CA VAL A 191 4.51 -38.92 16.34
C VAL A 191 4.28 -37.79 17.33
N ASP A 192 3.69 -36.68 16.87
CA ASP A 192 3.38 -35.51 17.71
C ASP A 192 2.19 -35.80 18.65
N ASP A 193 2.53 -36.42 19.78
CA ASP A 193 1.61 -36.83 20.84
C ASP A 193 1.30 -35.68 21.84
N ARG A 194 1.64 -34.43 21.49
CA ARG A 194 1.41 -33.27 22.39
C ARG A 194 -0.06 -32.90 22.48
N ARG A 195 -0.80 -32.97 21.37
CA ARG A 195 -2.24 -32.60 21.32
C ARG A 195 -3.12 -33.64 22.03
N SER A 196 -2.82 -34.93 21.88
CA SER A 196 -3.48 -36.02 22.60
C SER A 196 -3.30 -35.88 24.11
N ARG A 197 -2.06 -35.70 24.58
CA ARG A 197 -1.74 -35.51 26.00
C ARG A 197 -2.37 -34.26 26.60
N ALA A 198 -2.45 -33.15 25.85
CA ALA A 198 -3.15 -31.95 26.30
C ALA A 198 -4.65 -32.19 26.49
N THR A 199 -5.27 -32.97 25.60
CA THR A 199 -6.70 -33.33 25.67
C THR A 199 -6.98 -34.29 26.84
N GLU A 200 -6.07 -35.22 27.12
CA GLU A 200 -6.19 -36.13 28.26
C GLU A 200 -6.10 -35.41 29.61
N ARG A 201 -5.24 -34.39 29.73
CA ARG A 201 -5.17 -33.55 30.94
C ARG A 201 -6.47 -32.80 31.17
N HIS A 202 -7.07 -32.27 30.11
CA HIS A 202 -8.30 -31.49 30.19
C HIS A 202 -9.57 -32.33 30.48
N LYS A 203 -9.49 -33.65 30.35
CA LYS A 203 -10.58 -34.60 30.69
C LYS A 203 -10.45 -35.18 32.11
N LYS A 204 -9.31 -34.95 32.78
CA LYS A 204 -9.03 -35.45 34.14
C LYS A 204 -9.33 -34.43 35.24
N ASP A 205 -9.61 -33.19 34.87
CA ASP A 205 -10.20 -32.14 35.72
C ASP A 205 -11.73 -32.12 35.55
#